data_AF-A0A2D6X4U2-F1
#
_entry.id   AF-A0A2D6X4U2-F1
#
_cell.length_a   1.000
_cell.length_b   1.000
_cell.length_c   1.000
_cell.angle_alpha   90.00
_cell.angle_beta   90.00
_cell.angle_gamma   90.00
#
_symmetry.space_group_name_H-M   'P 1'
#
loop_
_entity.id
_entity.type
_entity.pdbx_description
1 polymer ?
#
loop_
_entity_poly.entity_id
_entity_poly.type
_entity_poly.pdbx_seq_one_letter_code
_entity_poly.pdbx_strand_id
1 'polypeptide(L)' 'MNKKQKLESIITLLTLALEDAEKFDNGNNSAGTRLRVAAQQARNELFNLRTMVQRDKNSRKGEK' A
#
# COMPACT_ATOMS: atom_id res chain seq x y z
N MET A 1 6.58 -2.96 -13.57
CA MET A 1 6.16 -3.66 -12.34
C MET A 1 4.80 -4.29 -12.53
N ASN A 2 4.68 -5.61 -12.38
CA ASN A 2 3.41 -6.32 -12.52
C ASN A 2 2.55 -6.20 -11.24
N LYS A 3 1.32 -6.72 -11.26
CA LYS A 3 0.35 -6.56 -10.17
C LYS A 3 0.82 -7.25 -8.88
N LYS A 4 1.46 -8.42 -8.99
CA LYS A 4 2.07 -9.13 -7.88
C LYS A 4 3.17 -8.28 -7.23
N GLN A 5 4.11 -7.76 -8.02
CA GLN A 5 5.19 -6.91 -7.52
C GLN A 5 4.66 -5.64 -6.84
N LYS A 6 3.59 -5.03 -7.37
CA LYS A 6 2.92 -3.89 -6.70
C LYS A 6 2.36 -4.26 -5.34
N LEU A 7 1.70 -5.41 -5.23
CA LEU A 7 1.21 -5.89 -3.95
C LEU A 7 2.34 -6.20 -2.97
N GLU A 8 3.42 -6.85 -3.43
CA GLU A 8 4.62 -7.13 -2.63
C GLU A 8 5.26 -5.84 -2.09
N SER A 9 5.35 -4.79 -2.90
CA SER A 9 5.85 -3.48 -2.46
C SER A 9 5.02 -2.87 -1.33
N ILE A 10 3.69 -2.95 -1.44
CA ILE A 10 2.76 -2.45 -0.42
C ILE A 10 2.92 -3.26 0.88
N ILE A 11 3.06 -4.59 0.76
CA ILE A 11 3.32 -5.47 1.91
C ILE A 11 4.62 -5.07 2.59
N THR A 12 5.71 -4.91 1.84
CA THR A 12 7.01 -4.49 2.39
C THR A 12 6.91 -3.16 3.12
N LEU A 13 6.24 -2.15 2.54
CA LEU A 13 6.01 -0.86 3.19
C LEU A 13 5.30 -1.01 4.53
N LEU A 14 4.23 -1.81 4.58
CA LEU A 14 3.45 -2.02 5.80
C LEU A 14 4.20 -2.87 6.83
N THR A 15 4.98 -3.87 6.39
CA THR A 15 5.84 -4.67 7.28
C THR A 15 6.91 -3.80 7.94
N LEU A 16 7.53 -2.88 7.20
CA LEU A 16 8.49 -1.93 7.79
C LEU A 16 7.83 -0.96 8.77
N ALA A 17 6.57 -0.60 8.55
CA ALA A 17 5.83 0.28 9.44
C ALA A 17 5.46 -0.36 10.81
N LEU A 18 5.61 -1.69 10.96
CA LEU A 18 5.34 -2.38 12.23
C LEU A 18 6.24 -1.86 13.37
N GLU A 19 7.52 -1.59 13.08
CA GLU A 19 8.45 -1.06 14.08
C GLU A 19 8.04 0.36 14.55
N ASP A 20 7.54 1.18 13.64
CA ASP A 20 7.02 2.51 14.00
C ASP A 20 5.70 2.42 14.78
N ALA A 21 4.88 1.40 14.55
CA ALA A 21 3.70 1.14 15.36
C ALA A 21 4.07 0.78 16.80
N GLU A 22 4.98 -0.17 17.00
CA GLU A 22 5.46 -0.54 18.33
C GLU A 22 6.09 0.66 19.06
N LYS A 23 6.91 1.46 18.38
CA LYS A 23 7.49 2.67 18.97
C LYS A 23 6.42 3.70 19.35
N PHE A 24 5.38 3.85 18.53
CA PHE A 24 4.29 4.79 18.80
C PHE A 24 3.46 4.37 20.01
N ASP A 25 3.14 3.08 20.13
CA ASP A 25 2.42 2.53 21.29
C ASP A 25 3.21 2.75 22.60
N ASN A 26 4.55 2.82 22.50
CA ASN A 26 5.45 3.15 23.61
C ASN A 26 5.67 4.67 23.81
N GLY A 27 4.86 5.54 23.19
CA GLY A 27 4.86 6.99 23.39
C GLY A 27 5.74 7.80 22.44
N ASN A 28 6.34 7.20 21.41
CA ASN A 28 7.13 7.95 20.42
C ASN A 28 6.24 8.61 19.36
N ASN A 29 5.87 9.87 19.58
CA ASN A 29 5.00 10.64 18.67
C ASN A 29 5.55 10.77 17.23
N SER A 30 6.87 10.82 17.04
CA SER A 30 7.47 10.88 15.70
C SER A 30 7.29 9.58 14.92
N ALA A 31 7.31 8.43 15.61
CA ALA A 31 7.00 7.13 15.01
C ALA A 31 5.54 7.08 14.54
N GLY A 32 4.61 7.63 15.33
CA GLY A 32 3.20 7.77 14.91
C GLY A 32 3.03 8.58 13.62
N THR A 33 3.84 9.62 13.42
CA THR A 33 3.84 10.39 12.17
C THR A 33 4.30 9.56 10.98
N ARG A 34 5.37 8.78 11.14
CA ARG A 34 5.87 7.89 10.07
C ARG A 34 4.90 6.76 9.76
N LEU A 35 4.32 6.12 10.79
CA LEU A 35 3.26 5.12 10.63
C LEU A 35 2.08 5.68 9.83
N ARG A 36 1.61 6.89 10.19
CA ARG A 36 0.53 7.57 9.47
C ARG A 36 0.88 7.81 7.99
N VAL A 37 2.10 8.26 7.71
CA VAL A 37 2.56 8.48 6.33
C VAL A 37 2.60 7.16 5.55
N ALA A 38 3.15 6.09 6.13
CA ALA A 38 3.19 4.77 5.51
C ALA A 38 1.79 4.24 5.21
N ALA A 39 0.84 4.39 6.15
CA ALA A 39 -0.56 4.01 5.93
C ALA A 39 -1.22 4.82 4.79
N GLN A 40 -0.96 6.12 4.72
CA GLN A 40 -1.47 6.97 3.62
C GLN A 40 -0.90 6.57 2.27
N GLN A 41 0.40 6.28 2.20
CA GLN A 41 1.05 5.78 0.99
C GLN A 41 0.47 4.44 0.57
N ALA A 42 0.33 3.48 1.50
CA ALA A 42 -0.25 2.17 1.22
C ALA A 42 -1.68 2.28 0.68
N ARG A 43 -2.53 3.15 1.27
CA ARG A 43 -3.89 3.42 0.77
C ARG A 43 -3.89 3.86 -0.69
N ASN A 44 -3.01 4.80 -1.03
CA ASN A 44 -2.93 5.35 -2.40
C ASN A 44 -2.44 4.30 -3.39
N GLU A 45 -1.43 3.50 -3.01
CA GLU A 45 -0.92 2.42 -3.85
C GLU A 45 -1.95 1.30 -4.06
N LEU A 46 -2.70 0.93 -3.03
CA LEU A 46 -3.82 -0.03 -3.13
C LEU A 46 -4.92 0.48 -4.07
N PHE A 47 -5.26 1.76 -3.98
CA PHE A 47 -6.24 2.38 -4.90
C PHE A 47 -5.76 2.30 -6.36
N ASN A 48 -4.48 2.57 -6.60
CA ASN A 48 -3.88 2.45 -7.92
C ASN A 48 -3.88 1.00 -8.41
N LEU A 49 -3.51 0.03 -7.57
CA LEU A 49 -3.55 -1.39 -7.90
C LEU A 49 -4.97 -1.83 -8.29
N ARG A 50 -5.99 -1.45 -7.51
CA ARG A 50 -7.40 -1.71 -7.82
C ARG A 50 -7.78 -1.16 -9.20
N THR A 51 -7.44 0.10 -9.46
CA THR A 51 -7.75 0.77 -10.73
C THR A 51 -7.09 0.07 -11.92
N MET A 52 -5.84 -0.37 -11.76
CA MET A 52 -5.14 -1.15 -12.79
C MET A 52 -5.83 -2.48 -13.08
N VAL A 53 -6.26 -3.23 -12.05
CA VAL A 53 -7.00 -4.48 -12.22
C VAL A 53 -8.33 -4.24 -12.95
N GLN A 54 -9.04 -3.17 -12.60
CA GLN A 54 -10.30 -2.81 -13.27
C GLN A 54 -10.07 -2.47 -14.74
N ARG A 55 -9.03 -1.69 -15.05
CA ARG A 55 -8.66 -1.36 -16.44
C ARG A 55 -8.35 -2.62 -17.24
N ASP A 56 -7.47 -3.48 -16.74
CA ASP A 56 -7.12 -4.75 -17.41
C ASP A 56 -8.35 -5.61 -17.69
N LYS A 57 -9.27 -5.73 -16.71
CA LYS A 57 -10.51 -6.50 -16.86
C LYS A 57 -11.42 -5.91 -17.94
N ASN A 58 -11.54 -4.59 -17.98
CA ASN A 58 -12.40 -3.90 -18.95
C ASN A 58 -11.82 -3.97 -20.36
N SER A 59 -10.49 -3.84 -20.52
CA SER A 59 -9.83 -4.03 -21.82
C SER A 59 -10.12 -5.42 -22.41
N ARG A 60 -10.03 -6.48 -21.60
CA ARG A 60 -10.35 -7.86 -22.04
C ARG A 60 -11.83 -8.08 -22.39
N LYS A 61 -12.74 -7.22 -21.91
CA LYS A 61 -14.16 -7.31 -22.23
C LYS A 61 -14.50 -6.65 -23.57
N GLY A 62 -13.75 -5.64 -23.99
CA GLY A 62 -13.97 -4.95 -25.26
C GLY A 62 -13.34 -5.63 -26.48
N GLU A 63 -12.53 -6.67 -26.27
CA GLU A 63 -11.94 -7.52 -27.32
C GLU A 63 -12.84 -8.71 -27.73
N LYS A 64 -14.02 -8.85 -27.11
CA LYS A 64 -15.05 -9.83 -27.46
C LYS A 64 -16.18 -9.15 -28.22
#